data_AF-X0YZP9-F1
#
_entry.id   AF-X0YZP9-F1
#
_cell.length_a   1.000
_cell.length_b   1.000
_cell.length_c   1.000
_cell.angle_alpha   90.00
_cell.angle_beta   90.00
_cell.angle_gamma   90.00
#
_symmetry.space_group_name_H-M   'P 1'
#
loop_
_entity.id
_entity.type
_entity.pdbx_description
1 polymer ?
#
loop_
_entity_poly.entity_id
_entity_poly.type
_entity_poly.pdbx_seq_one_letter_code
_entity_poly.pdbx_strand_id
1 'polypeptide(L)' 'DRRCSKHLAEAIFMVQNSDILEESYAVARDFAQRARAALEPLPDTSACHALSDIADYVLERRA' A
#
# COMPACT_ATOMS: atom_id res chain seq x y z
N ASP A 1 -25.65 -17.38 5.14
CA ASP A 1 -25.17 -18.77 4.98
C ASP A 1 -23.99 -19.00 5.91
N ARG A 2 -24.08 -19.97 6.82
CA ARG A 2 -23.05 -20.24 7.86
C ARG A 2 -21.75 -20.81 7.26
N ARG A 3 -21.81 -21.35 6.03
CA ARG A 3 -20.65 -21.92 5.31
C ARG A 3 -19.76 -20.83 4.70
N CYS A 4 -20.35 -19.81 4.07
CA CYS A 4 -19.60 -18.64 3.58
C CYS A 4 -18.79 -17.96 4.68
N SER A 5 -19.35 -17.86 5.89
CA SER A 5 -18.65 -17.26 7.04
C SER A 5 -17.45 -18.09 7.50
N LYS A 6 -17.50 -19.42 7.40
CA LYS A 6 -16.37 -20.30 7.76
C LYS A 6 -15.25 -20.22 6.74
N HIS A 7 -15.58 -20.29 5.45
CA HIS A 7 -14.58 -20.14 4.38
C HIS A 7 -13.94 -18.75 4.36
N LEU A 8 -14.69 -17.70 4.72
CA LEU A 8 -14.13 -16.36 4.89
C LEU A 8 -13.12 -16.30 6.03
N ALA A 9 -13.46 -16.87 7.19
CA ALA A 9 -12.54 -16.89 8.34
C ALA A 9 -11.25 -17.67 8.03
N GLU A 10 -11.38 -18.80 7.33
CA GLU A 10 -10.24 -19.61 6.88
C GLU A 10 -9.37 -18.85 5.87
N ALA A 11 -9.97 -18.16 4.89
CA ALA A 11 -9.24 -17.34 3.94
C ALA A 11 -8.50 -16.17 4.62
N ILE A 12 -9.14 -15.48 5.57
CA ILE A 12 -8.50 -14.42 6.37
C ILE A 12 -7.33 -15.00 7.16
N PHE A 13 -7.51 -16.16 7.79
CA PHE A 13 -6.44 -16.83 8.54
C PHE A 13 -5.26 -17.18 7.62
N MET A 14 -5.50 -17.73 6.44
CA MET A 14 -4.44 -18.05 5.48
C MET A 14 -3.68 -16.80 5.01
N VAL A 15 -4.40 -15.71 4.71
CA VAL A 15 -3.78 -14.43 4.34
C VAL A 15 -2.93 -13.85 5.48
N GLN A 16 -3.44 -13.86 6.71
CA GLN A 16 -2.71 -13.33 7.87
C GLN A 16 -1.50 -14.17 8.28
N ASN A 17 -1.49 -15.47 7.96
CA ASN A 17 -0.41 -16.40 8.31
C ASN A 17 0.45 -16.76 7.08
N SER A 18 0.47 -15.90 6.08
CA SER A 18 1.37 -16.01 4.92
C SER A 18 2.10 -14.69 4.72
N ASP A 19 3.15 -14.75 3.91
CA ASP A 19 3.99 -13.59 3.59
C ASP A 19 3.31 -12.62 2.61
N ILE A 20 2.09 -12.93 2.17
CA ILE A 20 1.35 -12.17 1.15
C ILE A 20 1.10 -10.71 1.57
N LEU A 21 0.95 -10.45 2.88
CA LEU A 21 0.79 -9.09 3.38
C LEU A 21 2.09 -8.29 3.20
N GLU A 22 3.23 -8.87 3.55
CA GLU A 22 4.54 -8.22 3.37
C GLU A 22 4.86 -7.99 1.91
N GLU A 23 4.61 -8.98 1.05
CA GLU A 23 4.77 -8.87 -0.41
C GLU A 23 3.86 -7.78 -1.00
N SER A 24 2.60 -7.73 -0.59
CA SER A 24 1.66 -6.70 -1.03
C SER A 24 2.12 -5.29 -0.62
N TYR A 25 2.61 -5.14 0.61
CA TYR A 25 3.19 -3.87 1.07
C TYR A 25 4.51 -3.54 0.36
N ALA A 26 5.32 -4.52 -0.04
CA ALA A 26 6.52 -4.29 -0.82
C ALA A 26 6.19 -3.73 -2.21
N VAL A 27 5.15 -4.27 -2.86
CA VAL A 27 4.65 -3.75 -4.14
C VAL A 27 4.15 -2.31 -3.98
N ALA A 28 3.38 -2.01 -2.92
CA ALA A 28 2.92 -0.66 -2.65
C ALA A 28 4.09 0.33 -2.45
N ARG A 29 5.13 -0.07 -1.71
CA ARG A 29 6.36 0.72 -1.51
C ARG A 29 7.09 1.01 -2.83
N ASP A 30 7.20 0.01 -3.72
CA ASP A 30 7.82 0.20 -5.05
C ASP A 30 7.08 1.28 -5.87
N PHE A 31 5.74 1.22 -5.90
CA PHE A 31 4.95 2.22 -6.61
C PHE A 31 5.13 3.64 -6.04
N ALA A 32 5.13 3.79 -4.72
CA ALA A 32 5.37 5.07 -4.08
C ALA A 32 6.78 5.61 -4.38
N GLN A 33 7.80 4.75 -4.35
CA GLN A 33 9.17 5.12 -4.69
C GLN A 33 9.28 5.59 -6.15
N ARG A 34 8.65 4.88 -7.09
CA ARG A 34 8.62 5.25 -8.51
C ARG A 34 7.88 6.56 -8.74
N ALA A 35 6.78 6.79 -8.02
CA ALA A 35 6.05 8.06 -8.08
C ALA A 35 6.94 9.22 -7.61
N ARG A 36 7.69 9.07 -6.51
CA ARG A 36 8.64 10.09 -6.02
C ARG A 36 9.77 10.35 -7.00
N ALA A 37 10.37 9.30 -7.56
CA ALA A 37 11.41 9.44 -8.57
C ALA A 37 10.92 10.23 -9.81
N ALA A 38 9.64 10.11 -10.16
CA ALA A 38 9.04 10.90 -11.24
C ALA A 38 8.83 12.39 -10.88
N LEU A 39 8.81 12.73 -9.58
CA LEU A 39 8.70 14.10 -9.10
C LEU A 39 10.07 14.81 -9.01
N GLU A 40 11.18 14.08 -8.81
CA GLU A 40 12.53 14.64 -8.71
C GLU A 40 12.94 15.65 -9.80
N PRO A 41 12.63 15.45 -11.10
CA PRO A 41 13.00 16.42 -12.14
C PRO A 41 12.09 17.66 -12.19
N LEU A 42 11.00 17.70 -11.40
CA LEU A 42 10.04 18.80 -11.43
C LEU A 42 10.50 19.98 -10.56
N PRO A 43 10.05 21.21 -10.85
CA PRO A 43 10.36 22.38 -10.01
C PRO A 43 9.84 22.21 -8.58
N ASP A 44 10.65 22.69 -7.63
CA ASP A 44 10.34 22.68 -6.21
C ASP A 44 9.14 23.60 -5.91
N THR A 45 7.97 22.99 -5.74
CA THR A 45 6.69 23.68 -5.58
C THR A 45 5.85 22.98 -4.52
N SER A 46 4.92 23.72 -3.90
CA SER A 46 3.96 23.16 -2.95
C SER A 46 3.14 22.00 -3.52
N ALA A 47 2.85 22.02 -4.83
CA ALA A 47 2.19 20.92 -5.51
C ALA A 47 3.05 19.66 -5.58
N CYS A 48 4.36 19.81 -5.85
CA CYS A 48 5.30 18.69 -5.87
C CYS A 48 5.43 18.04 -4.48
N HIS A 49 5.53 18.87 -3.42
CA HIS A 49 5.52 18.38 -2.05
C HIS A 49 4.23 17.65 -1.69
N ALA A 50 3.06 18.24 -2.00
CA ALA A 50 1.78 17.62 -1.71
C ALA A 50 1.62 16.25 -2.40
N LEU A 51 2.14 16.08 -3.63
CA LEU A 51 2.13 14.78 -4.31
C LEU A 51 3.06 13.77 -3.63
N SER A 52 4.22 14.19 -3.12
CA SER A 52 5.11 13.33 -2.34
C SER A 52 4.47 12.91 -1.01
N ASP A 53 3.83 13.85 -0.31
CA ASP A 53 3.17 13.61 0.99
C ASP A 53 2.01 12.61 0.85
N ILE A 54 1.26 12.68 -0.25
CA ILE A 54 0.20 11.70 -0.55
C ILE A 54 0.79 10.30 -0.70
N ALA A 55 1.96 10.15 -1.32
CA ALA A 55 2.61 8.85 -1.44
C ALA A 55 3.02 8.27 -0.07
N ASP A 56 3.42 9.11 0.89
CA ASP A 56 3.68 8.67 2.27
C ASP A 56 2.38 8.29 2.98
N TYR A 57 1.38 9.15 2.89
CA TYR A 57 0.09 8.94 3.53
C TYR A 57 -0.56 7.61 3.14
N VAL A 58 -0.50 7.23 1.86
CA VAL A 58 -1.07 5.97 1.37
C VAL A 58 -0.37 4.75 1.96
N LEU A 59 0.94 4.81 2.22
CA LEU A 59 1.71 3.73 2.82
C LEU A 59 1.53 3.64 4.34
N GLU A 60 1.41 4.79 5.01
CA GLU A 60 1.23 4.88 6.45
C GLU A 60 -0.21 4.57 6.89
N ARG A 61 -1.16 4.62 5.95
CA ARG A 61 -2.55 4.25 6.19
C ARG A 61 -2.63 2.79 6.61
N ARG A 62 -2.62 2.56 7.92
CA ARG A 62 -3.03 1.29 8.51
C ARG A 62 -4.55 1.15 8.36
N ALA A 63 -4.97 -0.03 7.90
CA ALA A 63 -6.37 -0.44 7.88
C ALA A 63 -6.88 -0.71 9.30
#